data_AF-A0A0Q8R3W1-F1
#
_entry.id   AF-A0A0Q8R3W1-F1
#
_cell.length_a   1.000
_cell.length_b   1.000
_cell.length_c   1.000
_cell.angle_alpha   90.00
_cell.angle_beta   90.00
_cell.angle_gamma   90.00
#
_symmetry.space_group_name_H-M   'P 1'
#
loop_
_entity.id
_entity.type
_entity.pdbx_description
1 polymer ?
#
loop_
_entity_poly.entity_id
_entity_poly.type
_entity_poly.pdbx_seq_one_letter_code
_entity_poly.pdbx_strand_id
1 'polypeptide(L)' 'MNNNSEIVRREDVWSAANVQYGILMSAIVGIAGAQRYLLSRRIPLHVIERVLSAPIDARRTPTRAKVPTE' A
#
# COMPACT_ATOMS: atom_id res chain seq x y z
N MET A 1 23.00 -22.34 -6.41
CA MET A 1 22.96 -20.87 -6.63
C MET A 1 21.51 -20.46 -6.73
N ASN A 2 20.95 -19.82 -5.70
CA ASN A 2 19.56 -19.32 -5.68
C ASN A 2 19.59 -17.87 -5.18
N ASN A 3 19.87 -16.92 -6.08
CA ASN A 3 20.01 -15.50 -5.75
C ASN A 3 18.73 -14.69 -6.03
N ASN A 4 17.60 -15.34 -6.34
CA ASN A 4 16.40 -14.66 -6.83
C ASN A 4 15.33 -14.38 -5.75
N SER A 5 15.50 -14.83 -4.50
CA SER A 5 14.48 -14.68 -3.46
C SER A 5 14.55 -13.37 -2.67
N GLU A 6 15.64 -12.62 -2.79
CA GLU A 6 15.88 -11.44 -1.95
C GLU A 6 15.43 -10.11 -2.59
N ILE A 7 15.47 -10.03 -3.93
CA ILE A 7 15.11 -8.84 -4.70
C ILE A 7 13.60 -8.58 -4.63
N VAL A 8 12.78 -9.65 -4.69
CA VAL A 8 11.32 -9.59 -4.60
C VAL A 8 10.85 -8.95 -3.28
N ARG A 9 11.50 -9.26 -2.15
CA ARG A 9 11.06 -8.78 -0.83
C ARG A 9 11.23 -7.27 -0.64
N ARG A 10 12.28 -6.66 -1.19
CA ARG A 10 12.51 -5.21 -1.02
C ARG A 10 11.56 -4.38 -1.87
N GLU A 11 11.31 -4.83 -3.10
CA GLU A 11 10.38 -4.19 -4.03
C GLU A 11 8.94 -4.26 -3.49
N ASP A 12 8.57 -5.37 -2.85
CA ASP A 12 7.28 -5.53 -2.18
C ASP A 12 7.12 -4.58 -0.99
N VAL A 13 8.14 -4.42 -0.15
CA VAL A 13 8.10 -3.50 1.01
C VAL A 13 7.95 -2.05 0.58
N TRP A 14 8.70 -1.64 -0.46
CA TRP A 14 8.61 -0.28 -1.00
C TRP A 14 7.26 -0.02 -1.65
N SER A 15 6.73 -0.99 -2.39
CA SER A 15 5.40 -0.91 -3.00
C SER A 15 4.31 -0.83 -1.93
N ALA A 16 4.40 -1.62 -0.86
CA ALA A 16 3.46 -1.58 0.26
C ALA A 16 3.48 -0.22 0.97
N ALA A 17 4.67 0.35 1.21
CA ALA A 17 4.80 1.67 1.83
C ALA A 17 4.16 2.78 0.98
N ASN A 18 4.42 2.77 -0.34
CA ASN A 18 3.81 3.73 -1.27
C ASN A 18 2.29 3.56 -1.34
N VAL A 19 1.78 2.33 -1.31
CA VAL A 19 0.34 2.02 -1.27
C VAL A 19 -0.30 2.56 0.00
N GLN A 20 0.31 2.32 1.16
CA GLN A 20 -0.18 2.83 2.44
C GLN A 20 -0.21 4.37 2.45
N TYR A 21 0.80 5.01 1.86
CA TYR A 21 0.81 6.45 1.69
C TYR A 21 -0.27 6.94 0.72
N GLY A 22 -0.54 6.20 -0.36
CA GLY A 22 -1.65 6.48 -1.29
C GLY A 22 -3.02 6.41 -0.61
N ILE A 23 -3.21 5.43 0.29
CA ILE A 23 -4.41 5.34 1.15
C ILE A 23 -4.54 6.59 2.03
N LEU A 24 -3.46 6.98 2.70
CA LEU A 24 -3.45 8.20 3.52
C LEU A 24 -3.76 9.45 2.69
N MET A 25 -3.14 9.58 1.52
CA MET A 25 -3.41 10.67 0.58
C MET A 25 -4.88 10.68 0.15
N SER A 26 -5.52 9.52 -0.01
CA SER A 26 -6.94 9.48 -0.38
C SER A 26 -7.85 10.10 0.67
N ALA A 27 -7.46 10.02 1.95
CA ALA A 27 -8.19 10.64 3.06
C ALA A 27 -7.93 12.15 3.19
N ILE A 28 -6.77 12.65 2.74
CA ILE A 28 -6.38 14.07 2.87
C ILE A 28 -6.80 14.89 1.64
N VAL A 29 -6.48 14.39 0.44
CA VAL A 29 -6.62 15.12 -0.84
C VAL A 29 -7.65 14.49 -1.78
N GLY A 30 -8.33 13.44 -1.35
CA GLY A 30 -9.31 12.70 -2.14
C GLY A 30 -8.68 11.72 -3.15
N ILE A 31 -9.55 10.96 -3.81
CA ILE A 31 -9.17 9.84 -4.70
C ILE A 31 -8.28 10.31 -5.86
N ALA A 32 -8.62 11.43 -6.50
CA ALA A 32 -7.84 11.96 -7.63
C ALA A 32 -6.41 12.34 -7.24
N GLY A 33 -6.22 12.92 -6.04
CA GLY A 33 -4.90 13.26 -5.51
C GLY A 33 -4.08 12.02 -5.17
N ALA A 34 -4.70 11.02 -4.54
CA ALA A 34 -4.07 9.74 -4.25
C ALA A 34 -3.64 8.99 -5.52
N GLN A 35 -4.48 9.00 -6.56
CA GLN A 35 -4.15 8.39 -7.85
C GLN A 35 -2.93 9.06 -8.49
N ARG A 36 -2.88 10.40 -8.53
CA ARG A 36 -1.71 11.14 -9.04
C ARG A 36 -0.44 10.82 -8.27
N TYR A 37 -0.53 10.69 -6.94
CA TYR A 37 0.60 10.29 -6.10
C TYR A 37 1.10 8.88 -6.46
N LEU A 38 0.21 7.89 -6.54
CA LEU A 38 0.62 6.51 -6.83
C LEU A 38 1.17 6.34 -8.25
N LEU A 39 0.61 7.06 -9.22
CA LEU A 39 1.12 7.10 -10.60
C LEU A 39 2.52 7.71 -10.66
N SER A 40 2.80 8.80 -9.93
CA SER A 40 4.13 9.42 -9.91
C SER A 40 5.20 8.53 -9.26
N ARG A 41 4.77 7.62 -8.37
CA ARG A 41 5.60 6.57 -7.76
C ARG A 41 5.76 5.32 -8.61
N ARG A 42 5.24 5.32 -9.85
CA ARG A 42 5.28 4.17 -10.78
C ARG A 42 4.66 2.90 -10.20
N ILE A 43 3.65 3.04 -9.35
CA ILE A 43 2.90 1.90 -8.84
C ILE A 43 2.06 1.31 -9.98
N PRO A 44 2.04 -0.01 -10.16
CA PRO A 44 1.25 -0.63 -11.23
C PRO A 44 -0.24 -0.30 -11.12
N LEU A 45 -0.89 -0.07 -12.27
CA LEU A 45 -2.30 0.36 -12.32
C LEU A 45 -3.24 -0.60 -11.56
N HIS A 46 -3.05 -1.92 -11.71
CA HIS A 46 -3.85 -2.93 -11.02
C HIS A 46 -3.75 -2.85 -9.48
N VAL A 47 -2.61 -2.39 -8.94
CA VAL A 47 -2.45 -2.14 -7.50
C VAL A 47 -3.21 -0.88 -7.10
N ILE A 48 -3.09 0.20 -7.90
CA ILE A 48 -3.80 1.46 -7.66
C ILE A 48 -5.31 1.23 -7.63
N GLU A 49 -5.85 0.51 -8.61
CA GLU A 49 -7.27 0.17 -8.70
C GLU A 49 -7.74 -0.60 -7.47
N ARG A 50 -6.98 -1.62 -7.03
CA ARG A 50 -7.31 -2.39 -5.82
C ARG A 50 -7.32 -1.50 -4.57
N VAL A 51 -6.33 -0.62 -4.45
CA VAL A 51 -6.17 0.26 -3.28
C VAL A 51 -7.26 1.32 -3.21
N LEU A 52 -7.61 1.93 -4.35
CA LEU A 52 -8.60 3.00 -4.41
C LEU A 52 -10.04 2.48 -4.48
N SER A 53 -10.27 1.21 -4.84
CA SER A 53 -11.60 0.57 -4.81
C SER A 53 -11.97 -0.04 -3.46
N ALA A 54 -11.00 -0.32 -2.58
CA ALA A 54 -11.27 -0.91 -1.28
C ALA A 54 -12.15 0.02 -0.42
N PRO A 55 -13.24 -0.44 0.21
CA PRO A 55 -14.08 0.40 1.06
C PRO A 55 -13.26 1.04 2.21
N ILE A 56 -13.58 2.30 2.53
CA ILE A 56 -12.82 3.13 3.49
C ILE A 56 -12.68 2.45 4.86
N ASP A 57 -13.69 1.67 5.28
CA ASP A 57 -13.68 0.95 6.56
C ASP A 57 -12.60 -0.14 6.65
N ALA A 58 -12.24 -0.76 5.52
CA ALA A 58 -11.15 -1.75 5.46
C ALA A 58 -9.76 -1.09 5.47
N ARG A 59 -9.66 0.21 5.16
CA ARG A 59 -8.39 0.97 5.14
C ARG A 59 -7.95 1.45 6.53
N ARG A 60 -8.83 1.32 7.53
CA ARG A 60 -8.67 1.91 8.88
C ARG A 60 -8.25 0.94 9.97
N THR A 61 -8.04 -0.34 9.67
CA THR A 61 -7.54 -1.29 10.66
C THR A 61 -6.02 -1.34 10.60
N PRO A 62 -5.28 -0.62 11.48
CA PRO A 62 -4.01 -1.14 11.89
C PRO A 62 -4.35 -2.42 12.64
N THR A 63 -4.14 -3.57 12.01
CA THR A 63 -4.13 -4.84 12.73
C THR A 63 -2.93 -4.77 13.68
N ARG A 64 -3.12 -4.14 14.85
CA ARG A 64 -2.26 -4.31 16.00
C ARG A 64 -2.36 -5.79 16.31
N ALA A 65 -1.41 -6.57 15.79
CA ALA A 65 -1.23 -7.94 16.20
C ALA A 65 -1.17 -7.91 17.72
N LYS A 66 -2.23 -8.40 18.36
CA LYS A 66 -2.23 -8.63 19.80
C LYS A 66 -1.22 -9.74 20.00
N VAL A 67 0.02 -9.37 20.33
CA VAL A 67 0.97 -10.30 20.92
C VAL A 67 0.31 -10.74 22.24
N PRO A 68 -0.03 -12.02 22.41
CA PRO A 68 -0.48 -12.51 23.70
C PRO A 68 0.72 -12.40 24.64
N THR A 69 0.65 -11.51 25.61
CA THR A 69 1.53 -11.59 26.76
C THR A 69 0.90 -12.61 27.69
N GLU A 70 1.68 -13.63 28.03
CA GLU A 70 1.39 -14.67 29.02
C GLU A 70 0.95 -14.08 30.37
#